data_AF-A0A183J5D5-F1
#
_entry.id   AF-A0A183J5D5-F1
#
_cell.length_a   1.000
_cell.length_b   1.000
_cell.length_c   1.000
_cell.angle_alpha   90.00
_cell.angle_beta   90.00
_cell.angle_gamma   90.00
#
_symmetry.space_group_name_H-M   'P 1'
#
loop_
_entity.id
_entity.type
_entity.pdbx_description
1 polymer ?
#
loop_
_entity_poly.entity_id
_entity_poly.type
_entity_poly.pdbx_seq_one_letter_code
_entity_poly.pdbx_strand_id
1 'polypeptide(L)'
;YVIESGSNGYSALRIDPVRDRDNNTDITCVVSNVHGSETASAKLVVISPENLPTGFPRIVEDPRLRAVEKGSSETMTCNARGDKPLTVLWLKNFLPVDMNNRRYSVSTIGNPGNPRRKAQTANLSITPTRRLRASVRPSMRLLACACCLPFDDDFASCSVRCSLFNGLMYND
;
A
#
# COMPACT_ATOMS: atom_id res chain seq x y z
N TYR A 1 10.75 13.84 6.28
CA TYR A 1 9.60 13.71 5.36
C TYR A 1 10.11 13.62 3.94
N VAL A 2 9.54 12.76 3.10
CA VAL A 2 9.84 12.67 1.67
C VAL A 2 8.53 12.72 0.91
N ILE A 3 8.45 13.55 -0.13
CA ILE A 3 7.29 13.60 -1.01
C ILE A 3 7.62 12.79 -2.26
N GLU A 4 6.77 11.82 -2.59
CA GLU A 4 6.89 10.99 -3.77
C GLU A 4 5.70 11.25 -4.69
N SER A 5 5.98 11.61 -5.95
CA SER A 5 4.94 11.84 -6.95
C SER A 5 4.96 10.71 -7.98
N GLY A 6 3.82 10.04 -8.14
CA GLY A 6 3.62 8.98 -9.12
C GLY A 6 3.24 9.53 -10.50
N SER A 7 3.42 8.71 -11.52
CA SER A 7 3.09 9.01 -12.92
C SER A 7 1.61 9.28 -13.18
N ASN A 8 0.73 8.96 -12.22
CA ASN A 8 -0.71 8.96 -12.40
C ASN A 8 -1.41 10.11 -11.64
N GLY A 9 -0.66 11.15 -11.28
CA GLY A 9 -1.18 12.27 -10.50
C GLY A 9 -1.32 12.00 -9.00
N TYR A 10 -0.90 10.83 -8.51
CA TYR A 10 -0.79 10.55 -7.09
C TYR A 10 0.44 11.23 -6.50
N SER A 11 0.30 11.78 -5.29
CA SER A 11 1.42 12.20 -4.46
C SER A 11 1.28 11.57 -3.08
N ALA A 12 2.39 11.18 -2.48
CA ALA A 12 2.44 10.59 -1.15
C ALA A 12 3.47 11.30 -0.28
N LEU A 13 3.10 11.57 0.97
CA LEU A 13 4.01 12.04 2.00
C LEU A 13 4.49 10.83 2.83
N ARG A 14 5.80 10.57 2.80
CA ARG A 14 6.44 9.51 3.57
C ARG A 14 7.08 10.06 4.84
N ILE A 15 6.71 9.47 5.97
CA ILE A 15 7.26 9.77 7.29
C ILE A 15 7.99 8.51 7.77
N ASP A 16 9.32 8.58 7.83
CA ASP A 16 10.16 7.43 8.18
C ASP A 16 11.54 7.90 8.68
N PRO A 17 11.98 7.46 9.88
CA PRO A 17 11.18 6.77 10.88
C PRO A 17 10.13 7.72 11.50
N VAL A 18 8.97 7.18 11.88
CA VAL A 18 8.00 7.89 12.73
C VAL A 18 8.59 8.06 14.13
N ARG A 19 8.50 9.26 14.69
CA ARG A 19 9.02 9.61 16.02
C ARG A 19 7.94 10.33 16.84
N ASP A 20 8.09 10.35 18.16
CA ASP A 20 7.14 11.02 19.07
C ASP A 20 6.98 12.53 18.76
N ARG A 21 8.03 13.17 18.24
CA ARG A 21 7.98 14.58 17.80
C ARG A 21 7.05 14.83 16.61
N ASP A 22 6.70 13.78 15.87
CA ASP A 22 5.77 13.86 14.73
C ASP A 22 4.31 13.81 15.23
N ASN A 23 4.07 13.44 16.50
CA ASN A 23 2.74 13.38 17.08
C ASN A 23 2.05 14.74 17.14
N ASN A 24 0.73 14.76 16.93
CA ASN A 24 -0.10 15.96 16.89
C ASN A 24 0.30 16.96 15.79
N THR A 25 0.91 16.48 14.70
CA THR A 25 1.27 17.31 13.54
C THR A 25 0.11 17.39 12.56
N ASP A 26 -0.29 18.59 12.17
CA ASP A 26 -1.29 18.78 11.11
C ASP A 26 -0.61 18.67 9.72
N ILE A 27 -1.09 17.72 8.92
CA ILE A 27 -0.60 17.44 7.57
C ILE A 27 -1.65 17.93 6.58
N THR A 28 -1.26 18.84 5.70
CA THR A 28 -2.12 19.36 4.63
C THR A 28 -1.56 18.94 3.28
N CYS A 29 -2.39 18.27 2.49
CA CYS A 29 -2.17 18.06 1.06
C CYS A 29 -2.87 19.19 0.30
N VAL A 30 -2.14 19.84 -0.60
CA VAL A 30 -2.67 20.87 -1.49
C VAL A 30 -2.47 20.41 -2.91
N VAL A 31 -3.56 20.34 -3.67
CA VAL A 31 -3.55 20.06 -5.11
C VAL A 31 -4.01 21.30 -5.84
N SER A 32 -3.24 21.76 -6.82
CA SER A 32 -3.54 23.00 -7.55
C SER A 32 -3.41 22.82 -9.05
N ASN A 33 -4.29 23.47 -9.80
CA ASN A 33 -4.19 23.63 -11.25
C ASN A 33 -4.46 25.10 -11.64
N VAL A 34 -4.54 25.40 -12.94
CA VAL A 34 -4.76 26.77 -13.44
C VAL A 34 -6.15 27.34 -13.10
N HIS A 35 -7.09 26.51 -12.64
CA HIS A 35 -8.46 26.89 -12.28
C HIS A 35 -8.69 27.00 -10.77
N GLY A 36 -7.71 26.65 -9.93
CA GLY A 36 -7.82 26.76 -8.48
C GLY A 36 -6.99 25.73 -7.72
N SER A 37 -7.26 25.63 -6.42
CA SER A 37 -6.63 24.66 -5.53
C SER A 37 -7.65 24.01 -4.60
N GLU A 38 -7.45 22.74 -4.33
CA GLU A 38 -8.19 21.96 -3.34
C GLU A 38 -7.24 21.49 -2.25
N THR A 39 -7.73 21.43 -1.01
CA THR A 39 -6.92 21.05 0.15
C THR A 39 -7.60 19.96 0.95
N ALA A 40 -6.79 19.03 1.46
CA ALA A 40 -7.19 18.02 2.41
C ALA A 40 -6.23 18.05 3.58
N SER A 41 -6.75 18.13 4.80
CA SER A 41 -5.93 18.17 6.02
C SER A 41 -6.25 16.99 6.93
N ALA A 42 -5.24 16.47 7.62
CA ALA A 42 -5.38 15.42 8.61
C ALA A 42 -4.38 15.64 9.75
N LYS A 43 -4.76 15.26 10.97
CA LYS A 43 -3.88 15.31 12.14
C LYS A 43 -3.17 13.96 12.31
N LEU A 44 -1.84 13.98 12.34
CA LEU A 44 -1.03 12.79 12.61
C LEU A 44 -1.03 12.48 14.10
N VAL A 45 -1.55 11.31 14.48
CA VAL A 45 -1.46 10.78 15.84
C VAL A 45 -0.49 9.60 15.84
N VAL A 46 0.57 9.69 16.64
CA VAL A 46 1.56 8.63 16.82
C VAL A 46 1.19 7.84 18.07
N ILE A 47 0.94 6.54 17.89
CA ILE A 47 0.55 5.60 18.96
C ILE A 47 1.66 4.55 19.07
N SER A 48 2.15 4.33 20.28
CA SER A 48 3.15 3.29 20.52
C SER A 48 2.54 1.88 20.46
N PRO A 49 3.31 0.84 20.10
CA PRO A 49 2.80 -0.53 19.95
C PRO A 49 2.06 -1.06 21.19
N GLU A 50 2.49 -0.69 22.40
CA GLU A 50 1.85 -1.08 23.66
C GLU A 50 0.52 -0.40 23.93
N ASN A 51 0.24 0.73 23.27
CA ASN A 51 -0.97 1.53 23.44
C ASN A 51 -1.94 1.43 22.25
N LEU A 52 -1.74 0.46 21.35
CA LEU A 52 -2.63 0.26 20.22
C LEU A 52 -4.06 -0.06 20.70
N PRO A 53 -5.09 0.62 20.17
CA PRO A 53 -6.46 0.36 20.57
C PRO A 53 -6.90 -1.04 20.15
N THR A 54 -7.86 -1.61 20.90
CA THR A 54 -8.43 -2.91 20.54
C THR A 54 -9.08 -2.82 19.16
N GLY A 55 -8.79 -3.80 18.30
CA GLY A 55 -9.33 -3.84 16.94
C GLY A 55 -8.56 -3.04 15.90
N PHE A 56 -7.40 -2.46 16.26
CA PHE A 56 -6.51 -1.76 15.33
C PHE A 56 -6.13 -2.64 14.12
N PRO A 57 -6.11 -2.09 12.90
CA PRO A 57 -5.76 -2.85 11.70
C PRO A 57 -4.34 -3.40 11.83
N ARG A 58 -4.18 -4.69 11.58
CA ARG A 58 -2.87 -5.35 11.59
C ARG A 58 -2.76 -6.31 10.43
N ILE A 59 -1.59 -6.31 9.80
CA ILE A 59 -1.21 -7.32 8.82
C ILE A 59 -0.72 -8.55 9.61
N VAL A 60 -1.40 -9.69 9.40
CA VAL A 60 -1.11 -10.97 10.07
C VAL A 60 -0.38 -11.95 9.16
N GLU A 61 -0.44 -11.72 7.84
CA GLU A 61 0.38 -12.43 6.88
C GLU A 61 0.98 -11.41 5.92
N ASP A 62 2.30 -11.25 6.01
CA ASP A 62 3.06 -10.34 5.18
C ASP A 62 3.27 -10.90 3.76
N PRO A 63 3.36 -10.03 2.74
CA PRO A 63 3.91 -10.43 1.45
C PRO A 63 5.32 -11.00 1.67
N ARG A 64 5.62 -12.12 1.00
CA ARG A 64 6.92 -12.79 1.15
C ARG A 64 7.84 -12.44 0.00
N LEU A 65 9.14 -12.41 0.29
CA LEU A 65 10.18 -12.38 -0.72
C LEU A 65 10.03 -13.60 -1.64
N ARG A 66 9.96 -13.35 -2.94
CA ARG A 66 9.92 -14.40 -3.96
C ARG A 66 10.89 -14.08 -5.09
N ALA A 67 11.53 -15.13 -5.60
CA ALA A 67 12.30 -15.13 -6.84
C ALA A 67 11.44 -15.77 -7.92
N VAL A 68 11.28 -15.08 -9.06
CA VAL A 68 10.39 -15.51 -10.14
C VAL A 68 11.17 -15.55 -11.44
N GLU A 69 10.96 -16.63 -12.19
CA GLU A 69 11.52 -16.80 -13.53
C GLU A 69 10.93 -15.79 -14.52
N LYS A 70 11.72 -15.48 -15.55
CA LYS A 70 11.32 -14.52 -16.57
C LYS A 70 10.14 -15.08 -17.38
N GLY A 71 9.07 -14.29 -17.47
CA GLY A 71 7.89 -14.67 -18.24
C GLY A 71 6.87 -15.52 -17.48
N SER A 72 7.09 -15.75 -16.18
CA SER A 72 6.10 -16.36 -15.29
C SER A 72 5.23 -15.30 -14.63
N SER A 73 3.97 -15.65 -14.37
CA SER A 73 3.08 -14.83 -13.54
C SER A 73 3.29 -15.18 -12.08
N GLU A 74 3.20 -14.19 -11.20
CA GLU A 74 3.37 -14.39 -9.75
C GLU A 74 2.20 -13.78 -8.97
N THR A 75 1.86 -14.38 -7.83
CA THR A 75 0.86 -13.84 -6.91
C THR A 75 1.42 -13.68 -5.52
N MET A 76 1.32 -12.47 -4.97
CA MET A 76 1.63 -12.19 -3.58
C MET A 76 0.36 -12.06 -2.77
N THR A 77 0.41 -12.53 -1.52
CA THR A 77 -0.72 -12.54 -0.60
C THR A 77 -0.42 -11.64 0.58
N CYS A 78 -1.41 -10.87 1.00
CA CYS A 78 -1.39 -10.09 2.24
C CYS A 78 -2.69 -10.37 3.00
N ASN A 79 -2.59 -10.78 4.26
CA ASN A 79 -3.74 -11.03 5.14
C ASN A 79 -3.74 -9.99 6.25
N ALA A 80 -4.84 -9.27 6.37
CA ALA A 80 -5.03 -8.26 7.39
C ALA A 80 -6.25 -8.56 8.25
N ARG A 81 -6.20 -8.09 9.50
CA ARG A 81 -7.29 -8.18 10.47
C ARG A 81 -7.57 -6.82 11.10
N GLY A 82 -8.82 -6.60 11.43
CA GLY A 82 -9.33 -5.38 12.07
C GLY A 82 -10.77 -5.59 12.49
N ASP A 83 -11.24 -4.83 13.48
CA ASP A 83 -12.61 -4.98 13.99
C ASP A 83 -13.63 -4.22 13.14
N LYS A 84 -13.22 -3.15 12.47
CA LYS A 84 -14.02 -2.47 11.44
C LYS A 84 -13.72 -3.08 10.06
N PRO A 85 -14.64 -2.91 9.07
CA PRO A 85 -14.31 -3.14 7.67
C PRO A 85 -13.00 -2.45 7.33
N LEU A 86 -12.15 -3.10 6.55
CA LEU A 86 -10.80 -2.66 6.26
C LEU A 86 -10.55 -2.75 4.76
N THR A 87 -9.64 -1.91 4.29
CA THR A 87 -9.21 -1.86 2.90
C THR A 87 -7.74 -2.20 2.85
N VAL A 88 -7.40 -3.28 2.17
CA VAL A 88 -6.01 -3.63 1.86
C VAL A 88 -5.60 -3.03 0.51
N LEU A 89 -4.52 -2.25 0.53
CA LEU A 89 -3.93 -1.56 -0.61
C LEU A 89 -2.54 -2.16 -0.90
N TRP A 90 -2.22 -2.34 -2.17
CA TRP A 90 -0.87 -2.71 -2.60
C TRP A 90 -0.10 -1.46 -3.01
N LEU A 91 1.16 -1.39 -2.59
CA LEU A 91 2.07 -0.29 -2.88
C LEU A 91 3.28 -0.81 -3.66
N LYS A 92 3.70 -0.10 -4.70
CA LYS A 92 4.97 -0.27 -5.40
C LYS A 92 5.83 0.96 -5.15
N ASN A 93 7.01 0.77 -4.57
CA ASN A 93 7.90 1.87 -4.18
C ASN A 93 7.14 2.94 -3.36
N PHE A 94 6.44 2.51 -2.31
CA PHE A 94 5.63 3.35 -1.42
C PHE A 94 4.43 4.10 -2.05
N LEU A 95 4.20 3.98 -3.35
CA LEU A 95 3.04 4.54 -4.04
C LEU A 95 1.99 3.47 -4.33
N PRO A 96 0.68 3.79 -4.33
CA PRO A 96 -0.36 2.86 -4.74
C PRO A 96 -0.05 2.22 -6.10
N VAL A 97 -0.22 0.90 -6.19
CA VAL A 97 -0.08 0.19 -7.47
C VAL A 97 -1.12 0.73 -8.45
N ASP A 98 -0.66 1.08 -9.65
CA ASP A 98 -1.55 1.52 -10.73
C ASP A 98 -2.37 0.36 -11.28
N MET A 99 -3.65 0.34 -10.94
CA MET A 99 -4.60 -0.66 -11.40
C MET A 99 -5.03 -0.47 -12.87
N ASN A 100 -4.70 0.66 -13.51
CA ASN A 100 -4.91 0.83 -14.96
C ASN A 100 -3.87 0.04 -15.77
N ASN A 101 -2.74 -0.30 -15.15
CA ASN A 101 -1.74 -1.14 -15.76
C ASN A 101 -2.18 -2.61 -15.73
N ARG A 102 -2.54 -3.15 -16.90
CA ARG A 102 -3.00 -4.54 -17.11
C ARG A 102 -2.04 -5.61 -16.60
N ARG A 103 -0.80 -5.24 -16.28
CA ARG A 103 0.19 -6.10 -15.62
C ARG A 103 -0.27 -6.53 -14.22
N TYR A 104 -1.02 -5.69 -13.52
CA TYR A 104 -1.43 -5.92 -12.14
C TYR A 104 -2.91 -6.26 -12.07
N SER A 105 -3.26 -7.25 -11.24
CA SER A 105 -4.63 -7.50 -10.84
C SER A 105 -4.69 -7.80 -9.35
N VAL A 106 -5.75 -7.34 -8.69
CA VAL A 106 -5.97 -7.56 -7.26
C VAL A 106 -7.26 -8.34 -7.08
N SER A 107 -7.21 -9.40 -6.30
CA SER A 107 -8.39 -10.10 -5.81
C SER A 107 -8.45 -10.00 -4.29
N THR A 108 -9.64 -9.78 -3.74
CA THR A 108 -9.84 -9.72 -2.29
C THR A 108 -10.82 -10.79 -1.84
N ILE A 109 -10.54 -11.37 -0.68
CA ILE A 109 -11.37 -12.39 -0.02
C ILE A 109 -11.53 -11.94 1.42
N GLY A 110 -12.74 -11.97 1.96
CA GLY A 110 -12.96 -11.45 3.31
C GLY A 110 -13.64 -10.10 3.23
N ASN A 111 -13.15 -9.06 3.89
CA ASN A 111 -14.01 -7.93 4.24
C ASN A 111 -13.98 -6.71 3.31
N PRO A 112 -14.96 -6.59 2.40
CA PRO A 112 -15.55 -5.31 2.03
C PRO A 112 -17.01 -5.26 2.55
N GLY A 113 -17.22 -4.48 3.61
CA GLY A 113 -18.54 -4.06 4.11
C GLY A 113 -19.30 -5.02 5.05
N ASN A 114 -18.74 -6.19 5.39
CA ASN A 114 -19.36 -7.15 6.30
C ASN A 114 -18.78 -7.03 7.72
N PRO A 115 -19.52 -6.49 8.71
CA PRO A 115 -19.02 -6.31 10.08
C PRO A 115 -18.64 -7.63 10.78
N ARG A 116 -19.17 -8.77 10.31
CA ARG A 116 -18.88 -10.08 10.91
C ARG A 116 -17.51 -10.62 10.50
N ARG A 117 -16.91 -10.14 9.40
CA ARG A 117 -15.64 -10.67 8.88
C ARG A 117 -14.47 -9.81 9.35
N LYS A 118 -13.81 -10.17 10.44
CA LYS A 118 -12.66 -9.40 10.97
C LYS A 118 -11.35 -9.55 10.19
N ALA A 119 -11.37 -10.11 8.98
CA ALA A 119 -10.20 -10.40 8.18
C ALA A 119 -10.42 -10.13 6.69
N GLN A 120 -9.40 -9.63 6.01
CA GLN A 120 -9.35 -9.50 4.56
C GLN A 120 -8.00 -10.00 4.04
N THR A 121 -8.07 -10.92 3.09
CA THR A 121 -6.94 -11.35 2.28
C THR A 121 -6.97 -10.60 0.95
N ALA A 122 -5.88 -9.97 0.58
CA ALA A 122 -5.69 -9.38 -0.75
C ALA A 122 -4.54 -10.07 -1.46
N ASN A 123 -4.78 -10.50 -2.70
CA ASN A 123 -3.79 -11.12 -3.56
C ASN A 123 -3.47 -10.17 -4.71
N LEU A 124 -2.20 -9.80 -4.88
CA LEU A 124 -1.70 -9.07 -6.03
C LEU A 124 -1.07 -10.05 -7.01
N SER A 125 -1.66 -10.18 -8.19
CA SER A 125 -1.12 -10.95 -9.30
C SER A 125 -0.39 -10.02 -10.28
N ILE A 126 0.80 -10.45 -10.71
CA ILE A 126 1.65 -9.73 -11.66
C ILE A 126 1.84 -10.60 -12.89
N THR A 127 1.26 -10.16 -14.00
CA THR A 127 1.37 -10.83 -15.30
C THR A 127 2.61 -10.32 -16.05
N PRO A 128 3.38 -11.16 -16.74
CA PRO A 128 4.53 -10.72 -17.54
C PRO A 128 4.11 -9.97 -18.81
N THR A 129 4.94 -9.02 -19.26
CA THR A 129 4.72 -8.34 -20.54
C THR A 129 5.26 -9.21 -21.68
N ARG A 130 4.54 -9.24 -22.82
CA ARG A 130 4.85 -10.13 -23.96
C ARG A 130 6.14 -9.83 -24.72
N ARG A 131 6.78 -8.69 -24.49
CA ARG A 131 8.09 -8.44 -25.12
C ARG A 131 9.08 -9.34 -24.39
N LEU A 132 9.96 -10.02 -25.12
CA LEU A 132 11.06 -10.81 -24.55
C LEU A 132 12.34 -10.22 -25.12
N ARG A 133 13.02 -9.33 -24.40
CA ARG A 133 14.43 -9.02 -24.71
C ARG A 133 15.33 -9.96 -23.94
N ALA A 134 16.21 -10.67 -24.64
CA ALA A 134 17.25 -11.49 -24.02
C ALA A 134 18.22 -10.54 -23.28
N SER A 135 18.48 -10.80 -22.00
CA SER A 135 19.23 -9.95 -21.06
C SER A 135 18.40 -8.86 -20.35
N VAL A 136 17.79 -9.22 -19.23
CA VAL A 136 17.31 -8.26 -18.21
C VAL A 136 17.92 -8.72 -16.87
N ARG A 137 18.56 -7.81 -16.13
CA ARG A 137 19.09 -8.11 -14.78
C ARG A 137 17.93 -8.28 -13.79
N PRO A 138 18.09 -9.06 -12.70
CA PRO A 138 17.15 -9.04 -11.59
C PRO A 138 16.95 -7.59 -11.12
N SER A 139 15.68 -7.18 -11.01
CA SER A 139 15.30 -5.87 -10.49
C SER A 139 14.52 -6.11 -9.21
N MET A 140 15.12 -5.67 -8.09
CA MET A 140 14.43 -5.66 -6.82
C MET A 140 13.36 -4.57 -6.87
N ARG A 141 12.09 -4.98 -6.75
CA ARG A 141 10.96 -4.07 -6.64
C ARG A 141 10.50 -4.08 -5.19
N LEU A 142 10.30 -2.90 -4.62
CA LEU A 142 9.71 -2.81 -3.29
C LEU A 142 8.19 -2.92 -3.45
N LEU A 143 7.60 -3.98 -2.90
CA LEU A 143 6.16 -4.20 -2.89
C LEU A 143 5.69 -4.33 -1.45
N ALA A 144 4.79 -3.44 -1.05
CA ALA A 144 4.23 -3.41 0.29
C ALA A 144 2.73 -3.61 0.23
N CYS A 145 2.15 -4.07 1.33
CA CYS A 145 0.72 -3.94 1.53
C CYS A 145 0.45 -3.03 2.73
N ALA A 146 -0.61 -2.26 2.61
CA ALA A 146 -1.15 -1.43 3.67
C ALA A 146 -2.57 -1.90 3.98
N CYS A 147 -2.92 -2.00 5.25
CA CYS A 147 -4.28 -2.23 5.71
C CYS A 147 -4.78 -0.97 6.40
N CYS A 148 -5.82 -0.36 5.85
CA CYS A 148 -6.41 0.86 6.38
C CYS A 148 -7.85 0.63 6.82
N LEU A 149 -8.25 1.27 7.91
CA LEU A 149 -9.67 1.45 8.21
C LEU A 149 -10.24 2.53 7.26
N PRO A 150 -11.54 2.46 6.89
CA PRO A 150 -12.20 3.53 6.16
C PRO A 150 -12.11 4.82 6.96
N PHE A 151 -12.08 5.95 6.24
CA PHE A 151 -12.32 7.26 6.80
C PHE A 151 -13.75 7.27 7.36
N ASP A 152 -13.89 7.14 8.68
CA ASP A 152 -15.00 7.78 9.38
C ASP A 152 -14.53 9.21 9.72
N ASP A 153 -15.46 10.18 9.79
CA ASP A 153 -15.26 11.65 9.83
C ASP A 153 -14.14 12.21 10.75
N ASP A 154 -13.54 11.40 11.64
CA ASP A 154 -12.51 11.83 12.59
C ASP A 154 -11.11 11.21 12.38
N PHE A 155 -10.96 9.99 11.82
CA PHE A 155 -9.65 9.32 11.76
C PHE A 155 -9.50 8.28 10.63
N ALA A 156 -8.39 8.32 9.91
CA ALA A 156 -7.90 7.22 9.08
C ALA A 156 -6.71 6.54 9.77
N SER A 157 -6.86 5.26 10.11
CA SER A 157 -5.79 4.45 10.72
C SER A 157 -5.29 3.40 9.73
N CYS A 158 -3.98 3.38 9.47
CA CYS A 158 -3.36 2.41 8.58
C CYS A 158 -2.20 1.69 9.26
N SER A 159 -2.07 0.40 8.98
CA SER A 159 -0.87 -0.38 9.24
C SER A 159 -0.21 -0.73 7.90
N VAL A 160 1.10 -0.51 7.78
CA VAL A 160 1.85 -0.77 6.55
C VAL A 160 2.95 -1.79 6.83
N ARG A 161 3.05 -2.82 6.00
CA ARG A 161 4.15 -3.79 6.01
C ARG A 161 4.76 -3.91 4.63
N CYS A 162 6.10 -3.89 4.60
CA CYS A 162 6.87 -3.93 3.37
C CYS A 162 7.46 -5.33 3.13
N SER A 163 7.53 -5.76 1.87
CA SER A 163 8.36 -6.87 1.44
C SER A 163 9.25 -6.45 0.28
N LEU A 164 10.45 -7.00 0.24
CA LEU A 164 11.27 -6.96 -0.96
C LEU A 164 10.76 -8.03 -1.92
N PHE A 165 10.60 -7.69 -3.19
CA PHE A 165 10.26 -8.63 -4.24
C PHE A 165 11.42 -8.66 -5.24
N ASN A 166 12.15 -9.79 -5.32
CA ASN A 166 13.32 -9.91 -6.18
C ASN A 166 12.98 -10.75 -7.42
N GLY A 167 12.35 -10.11 -8.40
CA GLY A 167 12.03 -10.76 -9.67
C GLY A 167 13.14 -10.58 -10.70
N LEU A 168 13.38 -11.59 -11.53
CA LEU A 168 14.06 -11.42 -12.83
C LEU A 168 13.12 -10.69 -13.80
N MET A 169 12.74 -9.44 -13.50
CA MET A 169 11.60 -8.80 -14.13
C MET A 169 11.88 -7.40 -14.71
N TYR A 170 11.91 -7.41 -16.04
CA TYR A 170 11.45 -6.47 -17.07
C TYR A 170 11.46 -4.95 -16.79
N ASN A 171 11.94 -4.18 -17.76
CA ASN A 171 11.79 -2.72 -17.79
C ASN A 171 10.32 -2.31 -17.64
N ASP A 172 10.09 -1.26 -16.84
CA ASP A 172 8.85 -0.50 -16.81
C ASP A 172 8.61 0.24 -18.13
#